data_AF-A0A521IGA5-F1
#
_entry.id   AF-A0A521IGA5-F1
#
_cell.length_a   1.000
_cell.length_b   1.000
_cell.length_c   1.000
_cell.angle_alpha   90.00
_cell.angle_beta   90.00
_cell.angle_gamma   90.00
#
_symmetry.space_group_name_H-M   'P 1'
#
loop_
_entity.id
_entity.type
_entity.pdbx_description
1 polymer ?
#
loop_
_entity_poly.entity_id
_entity_poly.type
_entity_poly.pdbx_seq_one_letter_code
_entity_poly.pdbx_strand_id
1 'polypeptide(L)'
;MDNEVYLPRLIDKQVALELESFGAVCIEGAKWCGKTWTSRHHSNSALYLGDPSGNFQNRELMNLAPEVALDGKVPRLIDEWQEVPSV
;
A
#
# COMPACT_ATOMS: atom_id res chain seq x y z
N MET A 1 11.63 5.82 -2.96
CA MET A 1 11.52 6.98 -2.06
C MET A 1 12.54 6.76 -0.97
N ASP A 2 13.44 7.72 -0.76
CA ASP A 2 14.41 7.62 0.32
C ASP A 2 13.70 7.78 1.66
N ASN A 3 13.81 6.75 2.50
CA ASN A 3 13.37 6.81 3.89
C ASN A 3 14.10 7.90 4.69
N GLU A 4 15.25 8.38 4.20
CA GLU A 4 16.05 9.48 4.77
C GLU A 4 15.27 10.80 4.90
N VAL A 5 14.21 11.01 4.11
CA VAL A 5 13.40 12.25 4.14
C VAL A 5 12.16 12.09 5.03
N TYR A 6 11.85 10.89 5.52
CA TYR A 6 10.64 10.66 6.29
C TYR A 6 10.81 11.16 7.74
N LEU A 7 9.95 12.10 8.14
CA LEU A 7 9.86 12.53 9.53
C LEU A 7 8.88 11.63 10.29
N PRO A 8 9.24 11.13 11.49
CA PRO A 8 8.36 10.31 12.31
C PRO A 8 7.01 11.00 12.57
N ARG A 9 5.93 10.25 12.40
CA ARG A 9 4.54 10.69 12.58
C ARG A 9 3.90 10.02 13.79
N LEU A 10 2.88 10.68 14.34
CA LEU A 10 2.16 10.19 15.53
C LEU A 10 1.59 8.78 15.35
N ILE A 11 1.17 8.42 14.13
CA ILE A 11 0.53 7.13 13.84
C ILE A 11 1.52 5.99 13.62
N ASP A 12 2.83 6.24 13.48
CA ASP A 12 3.79 5.19 13.09
C ASP A 12 3.86 4.04 14.09
N LYS A 13 3.79 4.36 15.38
CA LYS A 13 3.76 3.35 16.44
C LYS A 13 2.52 2.47 16.37
N GLN A 14 1.37 3.07 16.04
CA GLN A 14 0.11 2.34 15.89
C GLN A 14 0.16 1.42 14.66
N VAL A 15 0.64 1.93 13.52
CA VAL A 15 0.78 1.15 12.28
C VAL A 15 1.69 -0.05 12.48
N ALA A 16 2.84 0.13 13.15
CA ALA A 16 3.76 -0.96 13.44
C ALA A 16 3.13 -2.04 14.34
N LEU A 17 2.44 -1.61 15.42
CA LEU A 17 1.76 -2.52 16.34
C LEU A 17 0.63 -3.30 15.65
N GLU A 18 -0.18 -2.64 14.84
CA GLU A 18 -1.29 -3.26 14.10
C GLU A 18 -0.78 -4.23 13.04
N LEU A 19 0.27 -3.88 12.30
CA LEU A 19 0.90 -4.80 11.34
C LEU A 19 1.43 -6.06 12.03
N GLU A 20 2.10 -5.92 13.17
CA GLU A 20 2.59 -7.07 13.95
C GLU A 20 1.43 -7.93 14.49
N SER A 21 0.33 -7.30 14.91
CA SER A 21 -0.81 -7.98 15.52
C SER A 21 -1.73 -8.68 14.52
N PHE A 22 -1.98 -8.06 13.36
CA PHE A 22 -3.01 -8.49 12.42
C PHE A 22 -2.47 -8.98 11.07
N GLY A 23 -1.21 -8.68 10.75
CA GLY A 23 -0.59 -9.02 9.47
C GLY A 23 -1.01 -8.11 8.30
N ALA A 24 -2.05 -7.28 8.46
CA ALA A 24 -2.49 -6.27 7.50
C ALA A 24 -3.18 -5.10 8.23
N VAL A 25 -3.03 -3.89 7.67
CA VAL A 25 -3.65 -2.66 8.20
C VAL A 25 -4.22 -1.83 7.05
N CYS A 26 -5.40 -1.25 7.25
CA CYS A 26 -6.00 -0.29 6.32
C CYS A 26 -5.77 1.14 6.82
N ILE A 27 -5.13 1.98 6.00
CA ILE A 27 -4.86 3.38 6.35
C ILE A 27 -5.73 4.29 5.48
N GLU A 28 -6.76 4.88 6.09
CA GLU A 28 -7.75 5.73 5.43
C GLU A 28 -7.66 7.20 5.86
N GLY A 29 -8.27 8.09 5.07
CA GLY A 29 -8.28 9.53 5.35
C GLY A 29 -8.30 10.42 4.11
N ALA A 30 -8.35 11.74 4.31
CA ALA A 30 -8.48 12.72 3.23
C ALA A 30 -7.35 12.65 2.18
N LYS A 31 -7.62 13.10 0.96
CA LYS A 31 -6.56 13.24 -0.06
C LYS A 31 -5.48 14.20 0.46
N TRP A 32 -4.22 13.91 0.11
CA TRP A 32 -3.03 14.71 0.46
C TRP A 32 -2.67 14.82 1.95
N CYS A 33 -3.27 14.04 2.86
CA CYS A 33 -2.79 13.98 4.26
C CYS A 33 -1.55 13.09 4.47
N GLY A 34 -1.02 12.49 3.39
CA GLY A 34 0.21 11.69 3.42
C GLY A 34 0.03 10.21 3.78
N LYS A 35 -1.17 9.64 3.59
CA LYS A 35 -1.45 8.20 3.78
C LYS A 35 -0.46 7.32 3.04
N THR A 36 -0.38 7.48 1.71
CA THR A 36 0.54 6.71 0.86
C THR A 36 1.99 6.84 1.34
N TRP A 37 2.36 7.99 1.90
CA TRP A 37 3.71 8.21 2.43
C TRP A 37 3.95 7.41 3.71
N THR A 38 3.02 7.44 4.67
CA THR A 38 3.10 6.59 5.87
C THR A 38 3.02 5.12 5.51
N SER A 39 2.07 4.69 4.69
CA SER A 39 1.93 3.28 4.30
C SER A 39 3.18 2.76 3.59
N ARG A 40 3.80 3.59 2.73
CA ARG A 40 5.05 3.22 2.05
C ARG A 40 6.23 3.12 3.01
N HIS A 41 6.30 3.98 4.03
CA HIS A 41 7.36 3.94 5.04
C HIS A 41 7.39 2.61 5.81
N HIS A 42 6.21 2.06 6.12
CA HIS A 42 6.06 0.78 6.82
C HIS A 42 6.04 -0.45 5.88
N SER A 43 6.36 -0.27 4.58
CA SER A 43 6.30 -1.33 3.57
C SER A 43 7.64 -1.59 2.90
N ASN A 44 7.96 -2.87 2.67
CA ASN A 44 9.15 -3.34 1.97
C ASN A 44 8.98 -3.45 0.44
N SER A 45 7.74 -3.44 -0.04
CA SER A 45 7.40 -3.38 -1.46
C SER A 45 6.06 -2.67 -1.68
N ALA A 46 5.68 -2.41 -2.93
CA ALA A 46 4.41 -1.76 -3.25
C ALA A 46 3.81 -2.26 -4.56
N LEU A 47 2.49 -2.26 -4.61
CA LEU A 47 1.64 -2.46 -5.77
C LEU A 47 0.72 -1.24 -5.90
N TYR A 48 0.77 -0.55 -7.04
CA TYR A 48 -0.02 0.65 -7.30
C TYR A 48 -1.10 0.33 -8.35
N LEU A 49 -2.35 0.17 -7.92
CA LEU A 49 -3.46 -0.21 -8.81
C LEU A 49 -4.01 0.96 -9.65
N GLY A 50 -3.68 2.19 -9.24
CA GLY A 50 -3.97 3.41 -9.99
C GLY A 50 -2.85 3.84 -10.96
N ASP A 51 -1.75 3.10 -11.06
CA ASP A 51 -0.65 3.44 -11.97
C ASP A 51 -1.07 3.19 -13.43
N PRO A 52 -1.06 4.22 -14.32
CA PRO A 52 -1.42 4.05 -15.73
C PRO A 52 -0.36 3.31 -16.55
N SER A 53 0.83 3.04 -16.00
CA SER A 53 1.89 2.32 -16.70
C SER A 53 1.40 0.97 -17.24
N GLY A 54 1.83 0.65 -18.47
CA GLY A 54 1.41 -0.59 -19.14
C GLY A 54 -0.10 -0.74 -19.33
N ASN A 55 -0.85 0.36 -19.48
CA ASN A 55 -2.32 0.36 -19.57
C ASN A 55 -3.00 -0.19 -18.30
N PHE A 56 -2.60 0.30 -17.13
CA PHE A 56 -3.09 -0.19 -15.83
C PHE A 56 -2.80 -1.68 -15.60
N GLN A 57 -1.63 -2.15 -16.03
CA GLN A 57 -1.26 -3.58 -15.98
C GLN A 57 -1.41 -4.18 -14.57
N ASN A 58 -1.05 -3.44 -13.52
CA ASN A 58 -1.20 -3.90 -12.13
C ASN A 58 -2.67 -4.17 -11.77
N ARG A 59 -3.58 -3.33 -12.27
CA ARG A 59 -5.03 -3.47 -12.07
C ARG A 59 -5.56 -4.70 -12.81
N GLU A 60 -5.13 -4.91 -14.05
CA GLU A 60 -5.49 -6.10 -14.83
C GLU A 60 -4.97 -7.38 -14.17
N LEU A 61 -3.71 -7.39 -13.72
CA LEU A 61 -3.10 -8.52 -13.03
C LEU A 61 -3.83 -8.85 -11.73
N MET A 62 -4.21 -7.82 -10.95
CA MET A 62 -4.98 -8.00 -9.71
C MET A 62 -6.36 -8.63 -9.96
N ASN A 63 -7.01 -8.32 -11.09
CA ASN A 63 -8.29 -8.94 -11.46
C ASN A 63 -8.13 -10.40 -11.94
N LEU A 64 -7.07 -10.69 -12.70
CA LEU A 64 -6.87 -11.99 -13.33
C LEU A 64 -6.24 -13.02 -12.38
N ALA A 65 -5.24 -12.61 -11.61
CA ALA A 65 -4.45 -13.48 -10.74
C ALA A 65 -4.01 -12.73 -9.46
N PRO A 66 -4.91 -12.55 -8.49
CA PRO A 66 -4.62 -11.87 -7.21
C PRO A 66 -3.37 -12.38 -6.51
N GLU A 67 -3.18 -13.69 -6.43
CA GLU A 67 -2.03 -14.29 -5.73
C GLU A 67 -0.69 -13.86 -6.34
N VAL A 68 -0.64 -13.73 -7.66
CA VAL A 68 0.56 -13.27 -8.39
C VAL A 68 0.75 -11.77 -8.22
N ALA A 69 -0.33 -10.98 -8.27
CA ALA A 69 -0.26 -9.53 -8.06
C ALA A 69 0.23 -9.17 -6.64
N LEU A 70 -0.19 -9.95 -5.66
CA LEU A 70 0.14 -9.78 -4.25
C LEU A 70 1.53 -10.32 -3.88
N ASP A 71 2.18 -11.10 -4.75
CA ASP A 71 3.54 -11.58 -4.50
C ASP A 71 4.54 -10.42 -4.40
N GLY A 72 5.39 -10.47 -3.37
CA GLY A 72 6.35 -9.42 -3.07
C GLY A 72 6.81 -9.40 -1.61
N LYS A 73 7.81 -8.55 -1.33
CA LYS A 73 8.38 -8.42 0.02
C LYS A 73 7.36 -7.84 0.98
N VAL A 74 7.06 -8.57 2.05
CA VAL A 74 6.16 -8.15 3.13
C VAL A 74 6.88 -7.26 4.16
N PRO A 75 6.19 -6.29 4.80
CA PRO A 75 4.84 -5.81 4.48
C PRO A 75 4.78 -5.12 3.11
N ARG A 76 3.68 -5.29 2.36
CA ARG A 76 3.52 -4.78 1.00
C ARG A 76 2.41 -3.74 0.97
N LEU A 77 2.71 -2.55 0.44
CA LEU A 77 1.71 -1.53 0.18
C LEU A 77 0.83 -1.94 -1.01
N ILE A 78 -0.48 -1.92 -0.83
CA ILE A 78 -1.47 -2.02 -1.91
C ILE A 78 -2.18 -0.66 -1.96
N ASP A 79 -1.77 0.19 -2.89
CA ASP A 79 -2.32 1.54 -3.02
C ASP A 79 -3.53 1.53 -3.96
N GLU A 80 -4.56 2.27 -3.59
CA GLU A 80 -5.87 2.28 -4.26
C GLU A 80 -6.52 0.88 -4.34
N TRP A 81 -6.42 0.10 -3.25
CA TRP A 81 -6.95 -1.28 -3.15
C TRP A 81 -8.46 -1.36 -3.43
N GLN A 82 -9.22 -0.32 -3.11
CA GLN A 82 -10.67 -0.26 -3.30
C GLN A 82 -11.10 -0.21 -4.78
N GLU A 83 -10.18 0.02 -5.70
CA GLU A 83 -10.46 0.03 -7.14
C GLU A 83 -10.65 -1.39 -7.71
N VAL A 84 -10.19 -2.43 -6.99
CA VAL A 84 -10.24 -3.83 -7.43
C VAL A 84 -10.52 -4.80 -6.27
N PRO A 85 -11.62 -5.57 -6.32
CA PRO A 85 -12.76 -5.40 -7.22
C PRO A 85 -13.53 -4.11 -6.88
N SER A 86 -13.96 -3.37 -7.90
CA SER A 86 -14.91 -2.26 -7.70
C SER A 86 -16.31 -2.84 -7.50
N VAL A 87 -17.06 -2.29 -6.54
CA VAL A 87 -18.46 -2.63 -6.24
C VAL A 87 -19.41 -1.86 -7.15
#